data_AF-A0A1V6NZU4-F1
#
_entry.id   AF-A0A1V6NZU4-F1
#
_cell.length_a   1.000
_cell.length_b   1.000
_cell.length_c   1.000
_cell.angle_alpha   90.00
_cell.angle_beta   90.00
_cell.angle_gamma   90.00
#
_symmetry.space_group_name_H-M   'P 1'
#
loop_
_entity.id
_entity.type
_entity.pdbx_description
1 polymer ?
#
loop_
_entity_poly.entity_id
_entity_poly.type
_entity_poly.pdbx_seq_one_letter_code
_entity_poly.pdbx_strand_id
1 'polypeptide(L)'
;MPGGVPPPPNNTPTITPTSIRRAFEVGIINLRASMDRRQAMAEGRIPFVLAEFEELSERIWDTRVEFANQIRRWADPRDRAILAILYAELIGAMPDEEGVVP
;
A
#
# COMPACT_ATOMS: atom_id res chain seq x y z
N MET A 1 15.75 53.42 8.07
CA MET A 1 14.84 52.35 8.54
C MET A 1 15.01 51.16 7.60
N PRO A 2 15.66 50.05 7.98
CA PRO A 2 15.69 48.87 7.14
C PRO A 2 14.45 48.01 7.43
N GLY A 3 13.64 47.79 6.40
CA GLY A 3 12.45 46.94 6.45
C GLY A 3 12.85 45.47 6.62
N GLY A 4 12.28 44.83 7.64
CA GLY A 4 12.41 43.39 7.85
C GLY A 4 11.61 42.64 6.80
N VAL A 5 12.28 41.79 6.03
CA VAL A 5 11.62 40.82 5.15
C VAL A 5 10.89 39.80 6.05
N PRO A 6 9.59 39.53 5.83
CA PRO A 6 8.89 38.53 6.62
C PRO A 6 9.49 37.14 6.38
N PRO A 7 9.56 36.28 7.41
CA PRO A 7 10.09 34.93 7.25
C PRO A 7 9.24 34.13 6.25
N PRO A 8 9.86 33.26 5.44
CA PRO A 8 9.14 32.43 4.49
C PRO A 8 8.15 31.51 5.22
N PRO A 9 6.97 31.24 4.63
CA PRO A 9 5.99 30.34 5.22
C PRO A 9 6.59 28.93 5.34
N ASN A 10 6.59 28.40 6.55
CA ASN A 10 7.10 27.07 6.86
C ASN A 10 6.05 26.03 6.42
N ASN A 11 5.95 25.79 5.11
CA ASN A 11 5.01 24.84 4.51
C ASN A 11 5.53 23.40 4.63
N THR A 12 6.06 22.99 5.78
CA THR A 12 6.36 21.58 6.02
C THR A 12 5.01 20.88 6.15
N PRO A 13 4.64 19.94 5.25
CA PRO A 13 3.38 19.24 5.37
C PRO A 13 3.40 18.48 6.69
N THR A 14 2.59 18.93 7.65
CA THR A 14 2.37 18.20 8.89
C THR A 14 1.72 16.88 8.51
N ILE A 15 2.51 15.81 8.54
CA ILE A 15 2.01 14.46 8.29
C ILE A 15 1.06 14.14 9.45
N THR A 16 -0.23 14.20 9.18
CA THR A 16 -1.27 13.83 10.15
C THR A 16 -1.49 12.32 10.10
N PRO A 17 -1.89 11.67 11.20
CA PRO A 17 -2.25 10.25 11.20
C PRO A 17 -3.24 9.88 10.08
N THR A 18 -4.22 10.74 9.81
CA THR A 18 -5.19 10.58 8.72
C THR A 18 -4.54 10.57 7.33
N SER A 19 -3.51 11.40 7.11
CA SER A 19 -2.77 11.38 5.84
C SER A 19 -1.93 10.12 5.65
N ILE A 20 -1.38 9.56 6.73
CA ILE A 20 -0.62 8.30 6.68
C ILE A 20 -1.57 7.14 6.35
N ARG A 21 -2.72 7.06 7.03
CA ARG A 21 -3.72 6.03 6.77
C ARG A 21 -4.21 6.08 5.32
N ARG A 22 -4.56 7.28 4.81
CA ARG A 22 -5.01 7.44 3.42
C ARG A 22 -3.94 7.03 2.42
N ALA A 23 -2.66 7.36 2.66
CA ALA A 23 -1.57 6.92 1.79
C ALA A 23 -1.46 5.39 1.78
N PHE A 24 -1.66 4.76 2.95
CA PHE A 24 -1.66 3.29 3.06
C PHE A 24 -2.86 2.64 2.35
N GLU A 25 -4.06 3.22 2.45
CA GLU A 25 -5.24 2.80 1.68
C GLU A 25 -4.97 2.82 0.17
N VAL A 26 -4.34 3.88 -0.34
CA VAL A 26 -3.91 3.98 -1.75
C VAL A 26 -2.89 2.90 -2.10
N GLY A 27 -1.97 2.59 -1.19
CA GLY A 27 -1.04 1.47 -1.33
C GLY A 27 -1.77 0.14 -1.56
N ILE A 28 -2.78 -0.18 -0.74
CA ILE A 28 -3.58 -1.41 -0.89
C ILE A 28 -4.29 -1.44 -2.25
N ILE A 29 -4.88 -0.32 -2.68
CA ILE A 29 -5.55 -0.21 -3.98
C ILE A 29 -4.57 -0.45 -5.14
N ASN A 30 -3.37 0.12 -5.05
CA ASN A 30 -2.33 -0.08 -6.08
C ASN A 30 -1.86 -1.54 -6.14
N LEU A 31 -1.71 -2.19 -4.99
CA LEU A 31 -1.39 -3.63 -4.94
C LEU A 31 -2.46 -4.46 -5.64
N ARG A 32 -3.74 -4.14 -5.44
CA ARG A 32 -4.84 -4.80 -6.15
C ARG A 32 -4.72 -4.61 -7.67
N ALA A 33 -4.44 -3.39 -8.12
CA ALA A 33 -4.25 -3.12 -9.55
C ALA A 33 -3.07 -3.91 -10.14
N SER A 34 -1.97 -4.08 -9.40
CA SER A 34 -0.84 -4.94 -9.80
C SER A 34 -1.25 -6.41 -9.93
N MET A 35 -2.05 -6.93 -8.98
CA MET A 35 -2.60 -8.29 -9.04
C MET A 35 -3.52 -8.48 -10.25
N ASP A 36 -4.43 -7.55 -10.49
CA ASP A 36 -5.34 -7.61 -11.64
C ASP A 36 -4.57 -7.55 -12.97
N ARG A 37 -3.49 -6.78 -13.04
CA ARG A 37 -2.60 -6.72 -14.20
C ARG A 37 -1.87 -8.05 -14.43
N ARG A 38 -1.29 -8.64 -13.38
CA ARG A 38 -0.67 -9.97 -13.47
C ARG A 38 -1.67 -11.03 -13.94
N GLN A 39 -2.88 -11.01 -13.39
CA GLN A 39 -3.95 -11.94 -13.77
C GLN A 39 -4.38 -11.73 -15.23
N ALA A 40 -4.50 -10.49 -15.68
CA ALA A 40 -4.84 -10.19 -17.07
C ALA A 40 -3.77 -10.68 -18.05
N MET A 41 -2.47 -10.66 -17.69
CA MET A 41 -1.41 -11.30 -18.48
C MET A 41 -1.59 -12.82 -18.53
N ALA A 42 -1.86 -13.47 -17.39
CA ALA A 42 -2.04 -14.92 -17.32
C ALA A 42 -3.25 -15.41 -18.13
N GLU A 43 -4.33 -14.63 -18.16
CA GLU A 43 -5.56 -14.93 -18.89
C GLU A 43 -5.50 -14.51 -20.37
N GLY A 44 -4.40 -13.91 -20.82
CA GLY A 44 -4.24 -13.43 -22.20
C GLY A 44 -5.12 -12.21 -22.55
N ARG A 45 -5.68 -11.52 -21.56
CA ARG A 45 -6.44 -10.26 -21.75
C ARG A 45 -5.53 -9.09 -22.14
N ILE A 46 -4.25 -9.15 -21.77
CA ILE A 46 -3.21 -8.22 -22.21
C ILE A 46 -1.97 -9.02 -22.68
N PRO A 47 -1.06 -8.42 -23.46
CA PRO A 47 0.15 -9.10 -23.91
C PRO A 47 0.99 -9.65 -22.75
N PHE A 48 1.45 -10.89 -22.88
CA PHE A 48 2.31 -11.52 -21.89
C PHE A 48 3.76 -11.06 -22.05
N VAL A 49 4.33 -10.49 -20.99
CA VAL A 49 5.74 -10.09 -20.91
C VAL A 49 6.36 -10.82 -19.72
N LEU A 50 7.25 -11.79 -19.98
CA LEU A 50 7.80 -12.68 -18.95
C LEU A 50 8.47 -11.90 -17.81
N ALA A 51 9.37 -10.97 -18.14
CA ALA A 51 10.10 -10.19 -17.15
C ALA A 51 9.16 -9.36 -16.25
N GLU A 52 8.13 -8.75 -16.84
CA GLU A 52 7.13 -8.00 -16.08
C GLU A 52 6.27 -8.91 -15.20
N PHE A 53 5.92 -10.09 -15.70
CA PHE A 53 5.14 -11.07 -14.95
C PHE A 53 5.90 -11.58 -13.73
N GLU A 54 7.17 -11.91 -13.88
CA GLU A 54 8.04 -12.34 -12.78
C GLU A 54 8.25 -11.22 -11.76
N GLU A 55 8.59 -10.01 -12.21
CA GLU A 55 8.75 -8.86 -11.33
C GLU A 55 7.47 -8.53 -10.54
N LEU A 56 6.31 -8.54 -11.21
CA LEU A 56 5.03 -8.36 -10.53
C LEU A 56 4.75 -9.50 -9.55
N SER A 57 5.11 -10.74 -9.89
CA SER A 57 4.86 -11.89 -9.01
C SER A 57 5.60 -11.76 -7.69
N GLU A 58 6.88 -11.42 -7.73
CA GLU A 58 7.73 -11.21 -6.56
C GLU A 58 7.27 -9.98 -5.77
N ARG A 59 7.15 -8.82 -6.44
CA ARG A 59 6.77 -7.57 -5.77
C ARG A 59 5.38 -7.65 -5.14
N ILE A 60 4.41 -8.31 -5.78
CA ILE A 60 3.07 -8.52 -5.19
C ILE A 60 3.19 -9.28 -3.88
N TRP A 61 3.98 -10.36 -3.86
CA TRP A 61 4.12 -11.17 -2.65
C TRP A 61 4.78 -10.40 -1.51
N ASP A 62 5.90 -9.73 -1.79
CA ASP A 62 6.62 -8.94 -0.78
C ASP A 62 5.73 -7.82 -0.23
N THR A 63 5.02 -7.11 -1.10
CA THR A 63 4.11 -6.03 -0.68
C THR A 63 2.95 -6.57 0.14
N ARG A 64 2.45 -7.77 -0.16
CA ARG A 64 1.38 -8.41 0.64
C ARG A 64 1.83 -8.66 2.07
N VAL A 65 3.02 -9.22 2.25
CA VAL A 65 3.61 -9.52 3.57
C VAL A 65 3.93 -8.24 4.31
N GLU A 66 4.54 -7.26 3.63
CA GLU A 66 4.87 -5.97 4.21
C GLU A 66 3.62 -5.26 4.74
N PHE A 67 2.56 -5.17 3.92
CA PHE A 67 1.32 -4.52 4.34
C PHE A 67 0.63 -5.26 5.48
N ALA A 68 0.61 -6.58 5.47
CA ALA A 68 0.06 -7.38 6.57
C ALA A 68 0.77 -7.04 7.90
N ASN A 69 2.10 -6.97 7.87
CA ASN A 69 2.91 -6.64 9.05
C ASN A 69 2.73 -5.18 9.49
N GLN A 70 2.62 -4.22 8.55
CA GLN A 70 2.35 -2.83 8.88
C GLN A 70 0.96 -2.65 9.51
N ILE A 71 -0.07 -3.34 8.99
CA ILE A 71 -1.42 -3.33 9.57
C ILE A 71 -1.38 -3.90 11.00
N ARG A 72 -0.73 -5.05 11.25
CA ARG A 72 -0.61 -5.62 12.60
C ARG A 72 -0.03 -4.64 13.62
N ARG A 73 1.03 -3.93 13.19
CA ARG A 73 1.78 -2.97 14.01
C ARG A 73 1.15 -1.58 14.07
N TRP A 74 0.01 -1.37 13.41
CA TRP A 74 -0.65 -0.07 13.40
C TRP A 74 -1.10 0.33 14.79
N ALA A 75 -0.69 1.52 15.24
CA ALA A 75 -0.84 1.96 16.63
C ALA A 75 -2.30 2.19 17.02
N ASP A 76 -3.10 2.78 16.12
CA ASP A 76 -4.53 3.02 16.35
C ASP A 76 -5.35 1.75 16.03
N PRO A 77 -6.07 1.17 17.01
CA PRO A 77 -6.84 -0.06 16.81
C PRO A 77 -7.99 0.07 15.82
N ARG A 78 -8.60 1.26 15.68
CA ARG A 78 -9.71 1.51 14.78
C ARG A 78 -9.21 1.61 13.34
N ASP A 79 -8.15 2.38 13.11
CA ASP A 79 -7.53 2.46 11.79
C ASP A 79 -6.97 1.10 11.37
N ARG A 80 -6.37 0.35 12.31
CA ARG A 80 -5.94 -1.03 12.08
C ARG A 80 -7.06 -1.91 11.55
N ALA A 81 -8.23 -1.87 12.20
CA ALA A 81 -9.38 -2.66 11.78
C ALA A 81 -9.89 -2.25 10.38
N ILE A 82 -9.94 -0.95 10.09
CA ILE A 82 -10.33 -0.43 8.77
C ILE A 82 -9.37 -0.94 7.68
N LEU A 83 -8.06 -0.82 7.91
CA LEU A 83 -7.05 -1.27 6.96
C LEU A 83 -7.05 -2.79 6.77
N ALA A 84 -7.28 -3.55 7.85
CA ALA A 84 -7.39 -5.01 7.77
C ALA A 84 -8.60 -5.45 6.94
N ILE A 85 -9.76 -4.80 7.11
CA ILE A 85 -10.96 -5.06 6.31
C ILE A 85 -10.70 -4.72 4.84
N LEU A 86 -10.16 -3.53 4.57
CA LEU A 86 -9.86 -3.11 3.20
C LEU A 86 -8.88 -4.06 2.50
N TYR A 87 -7.84 -4.50 3.22
CA TYR A 87 -6.89 -5.49 2.72
C TYR A 87 -7.60 -6.81 2.40
N ALA A 88 -8.43 -7.32 3.31
CA ALA A 88 -9.14 -8.58 3.11
C ALA A 88 -10.10 -8.54 1.91
N GLU A 89 -10.82 -7.43 1.74
CA GLU A 89 -11.76 -7.24 0.63
C GLU A 89 -11.05 -7.14 -0.73
N LEU A 90 -9.94 -6.40 -0.81
CA LEU A 90 -9.26 -6.15 -2.08
C LEU A 90 -8.23 -7.22 -2.43
N ILE A 91 -7.43 -7.67 -1.45
CA ILE A 91 -6.26 -8.52 -1.68
C ILE A 91 -6.54 -9.97 -1.31
N GLY A 92 -7.42 -10.22 -0.33
CA GLY A 92 -7.77 -11.54 0.19
C GLY A 92 -7.11 -11.84 1.53
N ALA A 93 -6.93 -13.13 1.85
CA ALA A 93 -6.42 -13.56 3.14
C ALA A 93 -5.06 -12.92 3.47
N MET A 94 -4.96 -12.38 4.68
CA MET A 94 -3.78 -11.70 5.18
C MET A 94 -2.73 -12.74 5.61
N PRO A 95 -1.54 -12.79 4.98
CA PRO A 95 -0.48 -13.72 5.35
C PRO A 95 0.01 -13.39 6.76
N ASP A 96 0.30 -14.40 7.58
CA ASP A 96 0.81 -14.27 8.95
C ASP A 96 2.21 -13.61 9.03
N GLU A 97 2.82 -13.57 10.22
CA GLU A 97 4.13 -12.91 10.41
C GLU A 97 5.27 -13.62 9.67
N GLU A 98 5.10 -14.90 9.33
CA GLU A 98 6.04 -15.71 8.57
C GLU A 98 5.71 -15.68 7.06
N GLY A 99 4.67 -14.94 6.66
CA GLY A 99 4.22 -14.86 5.29
C GLY A 99 3.28 -16.00 4.89
N VAL A 100 2.85 -16.87 5.80
CA VAL A 100 1.99 -18.01 5.49
C VAL A 100 0.53 -17.55 5.40
N VAL A 101 -0.14 -17.88 4.30
CA VAL A 101 -1.59 -17.66 4.16
C VAL A 101 -2.31 -18.92 4.69
N PRO A 102 -3.21 -18.80 5.68
CA PRO A 102 -3.99 -19.93 6.19
C PRO A 102 -5.02 -20.47 5.20
#